data_AF-A0A9X4C732-F1
#
_entry.id   AF-A0A9X4C732-F1
#
_cell.length_a   1.000
_cell.length_b   1.000
_cell.length_c   1.000
_cell.angle_alpha   90.00
_cell.angle_beta   90.00
_cell.angle_gamma   90.00
#
_symmetry.space_group_name_H-M   'P 1'
#
loop_
_entity.id
_entity.type
_entity.pdbx_description
1 polymer ?
#
loop_
_entity_poly.entity_id
_entity_poly.type
_entity_poly.pdbx_seq_one_letter_code
_entity_poly.pdbx_strand_id
1 'polypeptide(L)'
;MKNGLTLPPIVTRGTTGNSGGFTVDTGFRWGTYATADWQGAGEAIITNGGQTYSLPLSGGPTISTADMDMFHAWLEMKSGIKAFTYELQMVSKAINNDALGGIRDLWKITESDNYLLNSAAIISHGYFKNKIINFSLADSFAAQQKLSSIEALIKVSSTSQYNLNYEIQTTELSGGTFSPVKAFAHYLWSNGERMKVNINNIGLNVSANELPLLANTIRSTKEAGTYYLSDPKIPYATINDSKVTGAYLGRITLKMEGNFTRDNQGAWVFDSFVKAYADTYDFDASNRSTALETLTTAGRVFSGTHYEIDIFGEQKIRLNGVGYNPSP
;
A
#
# COMPACT_ATOMS: atom_id res chain seq x y z
N MET A 1 16.61 17.86 33.40
CA MET A 1 15.16 17.61 33.59
C MET A 1 14.38 18.44 32.60
N LYS A 2 13.24 17.91 32.17
CA LYS A 2 12.45 18.23 30.98
C LYS A 2 12.11 19.73 30.81
N ASN A 3 12.54 20.33 29.71
CA ASN A 3 11.87 21.50 29.14
C ASN A 3 10.78 20.99 28.18
N GLY A 4 9.58 20.78 28.74
CA GLY A 4 8.38 20.54 27.96
C GLY A 4 7.94 21.83 27.28
N LEU A 5 7.93 21.83 25.94
CA LEU A 5 7.25 22.85 25.17
C LEU A 5 5.74 22.66 25.35
N THR A 6 5.17 23.46 26.25
CA THR A 6 3.71 23.63 26.34
C THR A 6 3.28 24.45 25.14
N LEU A 7 2.60 23.83 24.17
CA LEU A 7 1.93 24.59 23.12
C LEU A 7 0.74 25.36 23.74
N PRO A 8 0.48 26.60 23.30
CA PRO A 8 -0.65 27.36 23.80
C PRO A 8 -1.98 26.63 23.51
N PRO A 9 -3.01 26.81 24.35
CA PRO A 9 -4.32 26.22 24.10
C PRO A 9 -4.82 26.67 22.73
N ILE A 10 -5.11 25.70 21.85
CA ILE A 10 -5.75 25.97 20.56
C ILE A 10 -7.15 26.48 20.87
N VAL A 11 -7.37 27.77 20.64
CA VAL A 11 -8.68 28.41 20.78
C VAL A 11 -9.54 27.99 19.60
N THR A 12 -10.38 26.98 19.81
CA THR A 12 -11.43 26.60 18.86
C THR A 12 -12.48 27.72 18.79
N ARG A 13 -12.55 28.46 17.68
CA ARG A 13 -13.71 29.33 17.39
C ARG A 13 -14.79 28.48 16.73
N GLY A 14 -15.51 27.70 17.53
CA GLY A 14 -16.69 26.99 17.06
C GLY A 14 -17.87 27.95 16.91
N THR A 15 -18.57 27.92 15.78
CA THR A 15 -20.01 28.17 15.79
C THR A 15 -20.68 26.85 16.10
N THR A 16 -21.39 26.85 17.23
CA THR A 16 -22.24 25.79 17.81
C THR A 16 -21.54 24.53 18.35
N GLY A 17 -21.08 24.65 19.59
CA GLY A 17 -21.42 23.71 20.68
C GLY A 17 -21.03 22.24 20.54
N ASN A 18 -19.75 21.94 20.73
CA ASN A 18 -19.25 20.81 21.53
C ASN A 18 -17.71 20.85 21.48
N SER A 19 -17.12 21.64 22.36
CA SER A 19 -15.68 21.80 22.52
C SER A 19 -15.06 20.55 23.14
N GLY A 20 -14.63 19.60 22.30
CA GLY A 20 -13.77 18.49 22.67
C GLY A 20 -12.30 18.86 22.42
N GLY A 21 -11.52 19.10 23.49
CA GLY A 21 -10.07 19.23 23.37
C GLY A 21 -9.43 17.88 22.98
N PHE A 22 -8.39 17.90 22.16
CA PHE A 22 -7.61 16.70 21.80
C PHE A 22 -6.27 16.70 22.52
N THR A 23 -5.79 15.52 22.91
CA THR A 23 -4.42 15.30 23.39
C THR A 23 -3.63 14.68 22.25
N VAL A 24 -2.62 15.38 21.74
CA VAL A 24 -1.66 14.82 20.77
C VAL A 24 -0.68 13.96 21.54
N ASP A 25 -0.47 12.73 21.10
CA ASP A 25 0.51 11.83 21.69
C ASP A 25 1.92 12.46 21.62
N THR A 26 2.67 12.40 22.72
CA THR A 26 3.93 13.14 22.93
C THR A 26 5.07 12.72 21.99
N GLY A 27 4.88 11.63 21.23
CA GLY A 27 5.81 11.17 20.19
C GLY A 27 5.45 11.58 18.76
N PHE A 28 4.30 12.23 18.54
CA PHE A 28 3.83 12.60 17.21
C PHE A 28 4.47 13.92 16.75
N ARG A 29 5.29 13.89 15.69
CA ARG A 29 5.85 15.10 15.07
C ARG A 29 5.33 15.26 13.65
N TRP A 30 4.44 16.22 13.44
CA TRP A 30 4.26 16.79 12.12
C TRP A 30 5.53 17.55 11.73
N GLY A 31 5.86 17.57 10.44
CA GLY A 31 6.82 18.56 9.92
C GLY A 31 6.39 19.98 10.27
N THR A 32 7.31 20.94 10.10
CA THR A 32 7.30 22.33 10.62
C THR A 32 6.00 23.16 10.40
N TYR A 33 4.98 22.69 9.68
CA TYR A 33 3.80 23.46 9.26
C TYR A 33 2.45 22.71 9.26
N ALA A 34 2.19 21.75 10.14
CA ALA A 34 0.85 21.12 10.21
C ALA A 34 -0.01 21.67 11.36
N THR A 35 -1.26 22.03 11.04
CA THR A 35 -2.29 22.41 12.01
C THR A 35 -3.50 21.49 11.81
N ALA A 36 -4.09 21.00 12.90
CA ALA A 36 -5.35 20.25 12.88
C ALA A 36 -6.49 21.19 13.29
N ASP A 37 -7.49 21.39 12.44
CA ASP A 37 -8.70 22.16 12.74
C ASP A 37 -9.95 21.28 12.57
N TRP A 38 -10.99 21.56 13.35
CA TRP A 38 -12.25 20.82 13.35
C TRP A 38 -13.35 21.73 12.79
N GLN A 39 -13.72 21.51 11.54
CA GLN A 39 -14.95 22.06 10.97
C GLN A 39 -15.93 20.90 10.79
N GLY A 40 -17.23 21.17 10.91
CA GLY A 40 -18.28 20.16 11.12
C GLY A 40 -18.21 18.90 10.24
N ALA A 41 -18.85 17.83 10.70
CA ALA A 41 -18.84 16.48 10.10
C ALA A 41 -17.50 15.71 10.20
N GLY A 42 -16.59 16.06 11.13
CA GLY A 42 -15.52 15.16 11.56
C GLY A 42 -14.28 15.10 10.66
N GLU A 43 -14.06 16.11 9.82
CA GLU A 43 -13.00 16.12 8.80
C GLU A 43 -11.58 16.18 9.39
N ALA A 44 -10.72 15.24 9.00
CA ALA A 44 -9.29 15.29 9.28
C ALA A 44 -8.58 16.21 8.29
N ILE A 45 -8.14 17.38 8.78
CA ILE A 45 -7.44 18.38 7.98
C ILE A 45 -5.93 18.15 8.05
N ILE A 46 -5.30 17.98 6.89
CA ILE A 46 -3.84 18.04 6.71
C ILE A 46 -3.51 19.41 6.12
N THR A 47 -2.58 20.15 6.71
CA THR A 47 -2.01 21.35 6.07
C THR A 47 -0.62 21.03 5.55
N ASN A 48 -0.36 21.32 4.26
CA ASN A 48 0.99 21.25 3.67
C ASN A 48 1.22 22.46 2.75
N GLY A 49 2.32 23.19 2.95
CA GLY A 49 2.69 24.34 2.11
C GLY A 49 1.71 25.52 2.13
N GLY A 50 0.95 25.72 3.22
CA GLY A 50 -0.07 26.76 3.31
C GLY A 50 -1.41 26.42 2.64
N GLN A 51 -1.57 25.18 2.15
CA GLN A 51 -2.84 24.67 1.63
C GLN A 51 -3.48 23.70 2.64
N THR A 52 -4.79 23.86 2.81
CA THR A 52 -5.64 23.07 3.71
C THR A 52 -6.27 21.93 2.92
N TYR A 53 -6.10 20.70 3.37
CA TYR A 53 -6.64 19.51 2.72
C TYR A 53 -7.51 18.75 3.71
N SER A 54 -8.80 18.68 3.44
CA SER A 54 -9.67 17.70 4.07
C SER A 54 -9.32 16.33 3.50
N LEU A 55 -9.07 15.32 4.33
CA LEU A 55 -9.17 13.94 3.89
C LEU A 55 -10.65 13.67 3.66
N PRO A 56 -11.06 13.19 2.48
CA PRO A 56 -12.44 13.33 2.07
C PRO A 56 -13.37 12.63 3.05
N LEU A 57 -14.18 13.43 3.75
CA LEU A 57 -15.47 13.03 4.31
C LEU A 57 -16.64 13.68 3.56
N SER A 58 -16.39 14.52 2.56
CA SER A 58 -17.43 15.32 1.91
C SER A 58 -18.27 14.56 0.88
N GLY A 59 -18.87 13.43 1.27
CA GLY A 59 -20.02 12.88 0.54
C GLY A 59 -19.66 12.00 -0.65
N GLY A 60 -19.54 10.70 -0.40
CA GLY A 60 -19.85 9.69 -1.39
C GLY A 60 -20.08 8.35 -0.68
N PRO A 61 -20.86 7.39 -1.22
CA PRO A 61 -22.14 7.54 -1.91
C PRO A 61 -23.25 7.70 -0.86
N THR A 62 -23.91 8.86 -0.73
CA THR A 62 -24.98 9.11 0.27
C THR A 62 -24.89 8.25 1.53
N ILE A 63 -23.72 8.25 2.17
CA ILE A 63 -23.72 8.09 3.62
C ILE A 63 -24.26 9.46 4.00
N SER A 64 -25.56 9.52 4.30
CA SER A 64 -26.15 10.79 4.71
C SER A 64 -25.30 11.36 5.85
N THR A 65 -25.31 12.66 6.07
CA THR A 65 -24.62 13.23 7.25
C THR A 65 -25.02 12.46 8.53
N ALA A 66 -26.27 11.98 8.59
CA ALA A 66 -26.76 11.10 9.64
C ALA A 66 -26.09 9.70 9.65
N ASP A 67 -25.88 9.05 8.51
CA ASP A 67 -25.17 7.76 8.46
C ASP A 67 -23.68 7.92 8.78
N MET A 68 -23.09 9.09 8.46
CA MET A 68 -21.70 9.43 8.79
C MET A 68 -21.56 9.71 10.28
N ASP A 69 -22.50 10.44 10.85
CA ASP A 69 -22.55 10.70 12.29
C ASP A 69 -22.82 9.40 13.07
N MET A 70 -23.69 8.54 12.55
CA MET A 70 -23.92 7.20 13.08
C MET A 70 -22.64 6.36 13.02
N PHE A 71 -21.90 6.42 11.91
CA PHE A 71 -20.59 5.77 11.80
C PHE A 71 -19.57 6.36 12.80
N HIS A 72 -19.49 7.68 12.95
CA HIS A 72 -18.56 8.31 13.89
C HIS A 72 -18.87 7.91 15.34
N ALA A 73 -20.15 7.92 15.71
CA ALA A 73 -20.61 7.46 17.02
C ALA A 73 -20.32 5.97 17.22
N TRP A 74 -20.56 5.16 16.20
CA TRP A 74 -20.27 3.72 16.19
C TRP A 74 -18.77 3.44 16.34
N LEU A 75 -17.93 4.13 15.57
CA LEU A 75 -16.48 3.98 15.59
C LEU A 75 -15.94 4.34 16.96
N GLU A 76 -16.42 5.45 17.54
CA GLU A 76 -16.07 5.85 18.90
C GLU A 76 -16.52 4.81 19.93
N MET A 77 -17.75 4.30 19.81
CA MET A 77 -18.28 3.27 20.70
C MET A 77 -17.47 1.97 20.64
N LYS A 78 -17.08 1.52 19.44
CA LYS A 78 -16.40 0.22 19.23
C LYS A 78 -14.90 0.29 19.47
N SER A 79 -14.25 1.39 19.11
CA SER A 79 -12.79 1.55 19.21
C SER A 79 -12.34 2.32 20.46
N GLY A 80 -13.23 3.10 21.08
CA GLY A 80 -12.87 4.06 22.11
C GLY A 80 -12.11 5.30 21.59
N ILE A 81 -11.99 5.44 20.26
CA ILE A 81 -11.21 6.49 19.60
C ILE A 81 -12.16 7.43 18.85
N LYS A 82 -11.95 8.75 18.98
CA LYS A 82 -12.68 9.74 18.19
C LYS A 82 -12.46 9.53 16.69
N ALA A 83 -13.52 9.68 15.88
CA ALA A 83 -13.45 9.45 14.44
C ALA A 83 -12.34 10.25 13.73
N PHE A 84 -12.18 11.52 14.08
CA PHE A 84 -11.09 12.35 13.58
C PHE A 84 -9.69 11.77 13.88
N THR A 85 -9.49 11.31 15.12
CA THR A 85 -8.22 10.69 15.53
C THR A 85 -7.96 9.39 14.77
N TYR A 86 -9.00 8.60 14.53
CA TYR A 86 -8.92 7.38 13.75
C TYR A 86 -8.54 7.66 12.28
N GLU A 87 -9.13 8.68 11.65
CA GLU A 87 -8.77 9.11 10.29
C GLU A 87 -7.31 9.55 10.20
N LEU A 88 -6.82 10.30 11.21
CA LEU A 88 -5.41 10.66 11.28
C LEU A 88 -4.49 9.44 11.43
N GLN A 89 -4.88 8.44 12.21
CA GLN A 89 -4.13 7.19 12.34
C GLN A 89 -4.10 6.42 11.01
N MET A 90 -5.22 6.33 10.29
CA MET A 90 -5.27 5.69 8.98
C MET A 90 -4.35 6.39 7.97
N VAL A 91 -4.36 7.72 7.95
CA VAL A 91 -3.46 8.47 7.07
C VAL A 91 -2.02 8.33 7.48
N SER A 92 -1.72 8.41 8.78
CA SER A 92 -0.37 8.18 9.29
C SER A 92 0.14 6.81 8.85
N LYS A 93 -0.69 5.77 8.92
CA LYS A 93 -0.35 4.44 8.39
C LYS A 93 -0.12 4.47 6.89
N ALA A 94 -1.02 5.06 6.11
CA ALA A 94 -0.88 5.15 4.66
C ALA A 94 0.42 5.86 4.24
N ILE A 95 0.72 7.04 4.78
CA ILE A 95 1.95 7.78 4.43
C ILE A 95 3.23 7.06 4.91
N ASN A 96 3.12 6.13 5.87
CA ASN A 96 4.22 5.30 6.37
C ASN A 96 4.21 3.87 5.79
N ASN A 97 3.73 3.70 4.55
CA ASN A 97 3.72 2.43 3.82
C ASN A 97 2.83 1.31 4.41
N ASP A 98 1.81 1.64 5.20
CA ASP A 98 0.89 0.70 5.86
C ASP A 98 -0.60 0.98 5.55
N ALA A 99 -0.95 1.44 4.34
CA ALA A 99 -2.36 1.68 3.99
C ALA A 99 -3.23 0.42 4.14
N LEU A 100 -2.69 -0.77 3.82
CA LEU A 100 -3.38 -2.04 4.02
C LEU A 100 -3.58 -2.37 5.52
N GLY A 101 -2.64 -2.01 6.40
CA GLY A 101 -2.83 -2.14 7.85
C GLY A 101 -3.98 -1.26 8.34
N GLY A 102 -4.12 -0.04 7.81
CA GLY A 102 -5.28 0.82 8.08
C GLY A 102 -6.61 0.16 7.71
N ILE A 103 -6.69 -0.46 6.52
CA ILE A 103 -7.88 -1.20 6.09
C ILE A 103 -8.16 -2.41 6.98
N ARG A 104 -7.13 -3.12 7.47
CA ARG A 104 -7.32 -4.23 8.42
C ARG A 104 -7.84 -3.77 9.77
N ASP A 105 -7.32 -2.66 10.27
CA ASP A 105 -7.78 -2.11 11.55
C ASP A 105 -9.25 -1.69 11.42
N LEU A 106 -9.66 -1.12 10.28
CA LEU A 106 -11.06 -0.84 9.99
C LEU A 106 -11.92 -2.10 9.92
N TRP A 107 -11.43 -3.13 9.21
CA TRP A 107 -12.14 -4.40 9.08
C TRP A 107 -12.46 -5.03 10.44
N LYS A 108 -11.48 -5.07 11.35
CA LYS A 108 -11.66 -5.64 12.71
C LYS A 108 -12.79 -4.95 13.48
N ILE A 109 -12.91 -3.63 13.34
CA ILE A 109 -13.98 -2.85 13.97
C ILE A 109 -15.32 -3.22 13.32
N THR A 110 -15.38 -3.28 11.98
CA THR A 110 -16.60 -3.63 11.24
C THR A 110 -17.09 -5.06 11.49
N GLU A 111 -16.17 -6.02 11.62
CA GLU A 111 -16.46 -7.43 11.87
C GLU A 111 -17.02 -7.65 13.28
N SER A 112 -16.59 -6.85 14.27
CA SER A 112 -17.10 -6.89 15.64
C SER A 112 -18.59 -6.52 15.77
N ASP A 113 -19.23 -6.11 14.67
CA ASP A 113 -20.61 -5.65 14.61
C ASP A 113 -21.47 -6.48 13.65
N ASN A 114 -21.50 -7.81 13.90
CA ASN A 114 -22.23 -8.91 13.23
C ASN A 114 -23.55 -8.58 12.50
N TYR A 115 -24.24 -7.49 12.83
CA TYR A 115 -25.48 -7.02 12.22
C TYR A 115 -25.32 -6.50 10.78
N LEU A 116 -24.12 -6.10 10.35
CA LEU A 116 -23.90 -5.53 9.00
C LEU A 116 -23.43 -6.56 7.97
N LEU A 117 -22.98 -7.76 8.37
CA LEU A 117 -22.49 -8.81 7.47
C LEU A 117 -23.59 -9.76 6.94
N ASN A 118 -24.88 -9.39 7.08
CA ASN A 118 -26.04 -10.25 6.86
C ASN A 118 -26.36 -10.62 5.38
N SER A 119 -25.44 -10.39 4.43
CA SER A 119 -25.52 -11.01 3.11
C SER A 119 -24.12 -11.35 2.61
N ALA A 120 -23.80 -12.64 2.66
CA ALA A 120 -22.47 -13.23 2.54
C ALA A 120 -21.82 -13.15 1.13
N ALA A 121 -21.88 -12.00 0.47
CA ALA A 121 -21.21 -11.79 -0.82
C ALA A 121 -20.86 -10.33 -1.15
N ILE A 122 -21.24 -9.35 -0.33
CA ILE A 122 -21.09 -7.92 -0.66
C ILE A 122 -20.58 -7.15 0.56
N ILE A 123 -19.60 -6.26 0.35
CA ILE A 123 -19.28 -5.22 1.34
C ILE A 123 -20.51 -4.28 1.46
N SER A 124 -21.34 -4.55 2.45
CA SER A 124 -22.53 -3.77 2.83
C SER A 124 -22.16 -2.50 3.60
N HIS A 125 -21.01 -2.52 4.31
CA HIS A 125 -20.58 -1.39 5.12
C HIS A 125 -20.07 -0.24 4.24
N GLY A 126 -20.91 0.78 4.05
CA GLY A 126 -20.66 1.90 3.14
C GLY A 126 -19.31 2.60 3.38
N TYR A 127 -18.94 2.83 4.65
CA TYR A 127 -17.66 3.46 4.99
C TYR A 127 -16.43 2.59 4.65
N PHE A 128 -16.46 1.28 4.95
CA PHE A 128 -15.36 0.37 4.58
C PHE A 128 -15.18 0.31 3.06
N LYS A 129 -16.30 0.18 2.32
CA LYS A 129 -16.30 0.27 0.85
C LYS A 129 -15.69 1.59 0.35
N ASN A 130 -16.11 2.71 0.92
CA ASN A 130 -15.62 4.04 0.56
C ASN A 130 -14.09 4.15 0.75
N LYS A 131 -13.54 3.68 1.87
CA LYS A 131 -12.10 3.73 2.12
C LYS A 131 -11.28 2.88 1.15
N ILE A 132 -11.77 1.68 0.80
CA ILE A 132 -11.13 0.85 -0.22
C ILE A 132 -11.12 1.57 -1.57
N ILE A 133 -12.24 2.15 -1.99
CA ILE A 133 -12.34 2.89 -3.26
C ILE A 133 -11.41 4.11 -3.26
N ASN A 134 -11.36 4.87 -2.17
CA ASN A 134 -10.49 6.06 -2.06
C ASN A 134 -9.01 5.70 -2.15
N PHE A 135 -8.56 4.65 -1.46
CA PHE A 135 -7.17 4.19 -1.57
C PHE A 135 -6.87 3.59 -2.94
N SER A 136 -7.83 2.91 -3.57
CA SER A 136 -7.72 2.48 -4.97
C SER A 136 -7.56 3.66 -5.94
N LEU A 137 -8.30 4.75 -5.72
CA LEU A 137 -8.18 5.98 -6.49
C LEU A 137 -6.84 6.69 -6.22
N ALA A 138 -6.39 6.73 -4.96
CA ALA A 138 -5.08 7.28 -4.59
C ALA A 138 -3.95 6.55 -5.33
N ASP A 139 -3.99 5.21 -5.39
CA ASP A 139 -3.02 4.43 -6.15
C ASP A 139 -3.06 4.77 -7.65
N SER A 140 -4.25 4.97 -8.21
CA SER A 140 -4.42 5.35 -9.61
C SER A 140 -3.77 6.70 -9.92
N PHE A 141 -3.94 7.69 -9.05
CA PHE A 141 -3.26 8.98 -9.18
C PHE A 141 -1.75 8.86 -8.98
N ALA A 142 -1.30 8.08 -8.01
CA ALA A 142 0.12 7.81 -7.79
C ALA A 142 0.77 7.18 -9.03
N ALA A 143 0.10 6.22 -9.68
CA ALA A 143 0.58 5.55 -10.89
C ALA A 143 0.63 6.51 -12.10
N GLN A 144 -0.46 7.24 -12.37
CA GLN A 144 -0.57 8.08 -13.56
C GLN A 144 0.27 9.36 -13.49
N GLN A 145 0.33 9.98 -12.31
CA GLN A 145 0.88 11.32 -12.11
C GLN A 145 2.18 11.29 -11.28
N LYS A 146 2.65 10.12 -10.86
CA LYS A 146 3.86 9.94 -10.04
C LYS A 146 3.81 10.72 -8.72
N LEU A 147 2.62 10.82 -8.14
CA LEU A 147 2.40 11.52 -6.88
C LEU A 147 2.95 10.73 -5.69
N SER A 148 3.45 11.43 -4.68
CA SER A 148 3.70 10.85 -3.36
C SER A 148 2.39 10.41 -2.69
N SER A 149 2.49 9.59 -1.65
CA SER A 149 1.30 9.07 -0.95
C SER A 149 0.41 10.18 -0.40
N ILE A 150 1.00 11.27 0.10
CA ILE A 150 0.25 12.41 0.63
C ILE A 150 -0.41 13.23 -0.50
N GLU A 151 0.28 13.48 -1.60
CA GLU A 151 -0.27 14.18 -2.77
C GLU A 151 -1.41 13.38 -3.42
N ALA A 152 -1.30 12.06 -3.47
CA ALA A 152 -2.35 11.19 -3.96
C ALA A 152 -3.62 11.27 -3.09
N LEU A 153 -3.48 11.24 -1.76
CA LEU A 153 -4.63 11.40 -0.84
C LEU A 153 -5.29 12.78 -0.98
N ILE A 154 -4.48 13.83 -1.11
CA ILE A 154 -4.94 15.18 -1.41
C ILE A 154 -5.72 15.21 -2.73
N LYS A 155 -5.22 14.54 -3.76
CA LYS A 155 -5.89 14.52 -5.06
C LYS A 155 -7.24 13.81 -4.98
N VAL A 156 -7.31 12.69 -4.25
CA VAL A 156 -8.57 11.99 -3.96
C VAL A 156 -9.57 12.92 -3.29
N SER A 157 -9.14 13.71 -2.31
CA SER A 157 -10.07 14.62 -1.62
C SER A 157 -10.59 15.77 -2.48
N SER A 158 -9.81 16.18 -3.48
CA SER A 158 -10.20 17.22 -4.43
C SER A 158 -11.06 16.73 -5.62
N THR A 159 -11.32 15.43 -5.75
CA THR A 159 -12.04 14.85 -6.90
C THR A 159 -13.55 14.79 -6.62
N SER A 160 -14.36 15.35 -7.52
CA SER A 160 -15.82 15.46 -7.41
C SER A 160 -16.50 14.12 -7.08
N GLN A 161 -17.47 14.19 -6.17
CA GLN A 161 -17.73 13.13 -5.19
C GLN A 161 -19.02 12.31 -5.43
N TYR A 162 -19.59 12.36 -6.64
CA TYR A 162 -21.03 12.10 -6.76
C TYR A 162 -21.48 10.68 -7.13
N ASN A 163 -20.61 9.72 -7.46
CA ASN A 163 -21.04 8.32 -7.69
C ASN A 163 -19.89 7.34 -7.42
N LEU A 164 -19.79 6.80 -6.20
CA LEU A 164 -18.74 5.83 -5.83
C LEU A 164 -19.06 4.42 -6.33
N ASN A 165 -19.06 4.29 -7.65
CA ASN A 165 -18.79 3.02 -8.30
C ASN A 165 -17.29 2.79 -8.27
N TYR A 166 -16.90 1.54 -8.03
CA TYR A 166 -15.54 1.17 -8.38
C TYR A 166 -15.37 1.41 -9.87
N GLU A 167 -14.47 2.31 -10.22
CA GLU A 167 -14.11 2.60 -11.61
C GLU A 167 -12.63 2.31 -11.78
N ILE A 168 -12.32 1.57 -12.83
CA ILE A 168 -10.94 1.31 -13.24
C ILE A 168 -10.44 2.58 -13.92
N GLN A 169 -9.94 3.52 -13.12
CA GLN A 169 -9.31 4.76 -13.62
C GLN A 169 -8.04 4.45 -14.42
N THR A 170 -7.35 3.37 -14.05
CA THR A 170 -6.23 2.78 -14.76
C THR A 170 -6.02 1.35 -14.28
N THR A 171 -5.59 0.47 -15.18
CA THR A 171 -5.15 -0.90 -14.87
C THR A 171 -3.75 -0.95 -14.26
N GLU A 172 -3.06 0.19 -14.16
CA GLU A 172 -1.70 0.27 -13.61
C GLU A 172 -1.71 0.43 -12.08
N LEU A 173 -0.93 -0.41 -11.39
CA LEU A 173 -0.59 -0.27 -9.98
C LEU A 173 0.61 0.64 -9.84
N SER A 174 0.60 1.52 -8.83
CA SER A 174 1.73 2.42 -8.58
C SER A 174 2.98 1.71 -8.07
N GLY A 175 2.82 0.54 -7.42
CA GLY A 175 3.84 -0.14 -6.61
C GLY A 175 3.98 0.42 -5.19
N GLY A 176 3.29 1.53 -4.89
CA GLY A 176 3.33 2.21 -3.60
C GLY A 176 2.33 1.67 -2.57
N THR A 177 2.26 2.33 -1.42
CA THR A 177 1.48 1.88 -0.25
C THR A 177 0.02 1.51 -0.53
N PHE A 178 -0.60 2.13 -1.53
CA PHE A 178 -2.01 1.91 -1.88
C PHE A 178 -2.22 0.72 -2.83
N SER A 179 -1.19 0.21 -3.48
CA SER A 179 -1.29 -0.87 -4.47
C SER A 179 -1.93 -2.15 -3.92
N PRO A 180 -1.63 -2.60 -2.68
CA PRO A 180 -2.34 -3.74 -2.10
C PRO A 180 -3.85 -3.51 -1.94
N VAL A 181 -4.25 -2.28 -1.60
CA VAL A 181 -5.67 -1.93 -1.42
C VAL A 181 -6.35 -1.82 -2.78
N LYS A 182 -5.71 -1.24 -3.79
CA LYS A 182 -6.21 -1.23 -5.17
C LYS A 182 -6.37 -2.64 -5.73
N ALA A 183 -5.38 -3.51 -5.52
CA ALA A 183 -5.41 -4.89 -5.96
C ALA A 183 -6.59 -5.65 -5.31
N PHE A 184 -6.82 -5.44 -4.01
CA PHE A 184 -8.00 -5.97 -3.32
C PHE A 184 -9.31 -5.41 -3.86
N ALA A 185 -9.40 -4.09 -4.11
CA ALA A 185 -10.57 -3.46 -4.73
C ALA A 185 -10.89 -4.05 -6.11
N HIS A 186 -9.83 -4.30 -6.90
CA HIS A 186 -9.93 -4.89 -8.23
C HIS A 186 -10.47 -6.31 -8.17
N TYR A 187 -9.95 -7.16 -7.27
CA TYR A 187 -10.48 -8.51 -7.02
C TYR A 187 -11.99 -8.49 -6.74
N LEU A 188 -12.48 -7.53 -5.96
CA LEU A 188 -13.90 -7.44 -5.58
C LEU A 188 -14.82 -6.97 -6.72
N TRP A 189 -14.34 -6.07 -7.59
CA TRP A 189 -15.24 -5.28 -8.45
C TRP A 189 -14.85 -5.16 -9.92
N SER A 190 -13.70 -5.69 -10.36
CA SER A 190 -13.23 -5.53 -11.75
C SER A 190 -13.71 -6.59 -12.72
N ASN A 191 -14.38 -7.64 -12.23
CA ASN A 191 -14.78 -8.80 -13.04
C ASN A 191 -13.59 -9.53 -13.73
N GLY A 192 -12.41 -9.51 -13.12
CA GLY A 192 -11.26 -10.30 -13.60
C GLY A 192 -10.39 -9.59 -14.65
N GLU A 193 -10.56 -8.28 -14.84
CA GLU A 193 -9.71 -7.51 -15.74
C GLU A 193 -8.22 -7.60 -15.34
N ARG A 194 -7.31 -7.57 -16.31
CA ARG A 194 -5.87 -7.61 -16.02
C ARG A 194 -5.41 -6.28 -15.44
N MET A 195 -4.52 -6.35 -14.44
CA MET A 195 -3.75 -5.19 -13.99
C MET A 195 -2.31 -5.29 -14.49
N LYS A 196 -1.55 -4.20 -14.34
CA LYS A 196 -0.14 -4.17 -14.67
C LYS A 196 0.65 -3.37 -13.64
N VAL A 197 1.93 -3.68 -13.47
CA VAL A 197 2.85 -2.91 -12.62
C VAL A 197 4.23 -2.88 -13.26
N ASN A 198 4.90 -1.72 -13.21
CA ASN A 198 6.27 -1.63 -13.69
C ASN A 198 7.21 -2.33 -12.72
N ILE A 199 8.09 -3.21 -13.21
CA ILE A 199 9.07 -3.92 -12.39
C ILE A 199 9.98 -2.97 -11.58
N ASN A 200 10.21 -1.75 -12.07
CA ASN A 200 11.02 -0.75 -11.38
C ASN A 200 10.27 -0.09 -10.19
N ASN A 201 8.96 -0.31 -10.06
CA ASN A 201 8.15 0.25 -8.99
C ASN A 201 7.90 -0.74 -7.85
N ILE A 202 8.26 -2.01 -8.01
CA ILE A 202 7.94 -3.06 -7.02
C ILE A 202 9.06 -3.26 -5.99
N GLY A 203 10.12 -2.44 -6.04
CA GLY A 203 11.17 -2.40 -5.03
C GLY A 203 12.09 -3.62 -5.01
N LEU A 204 12.24 -4.35 -6.13
CA LEU A 204 13.14 -5.50 -6.21
C LEU A 204 14.57 -5.11 -5.84
N ASN A 205 15.15 -5.86 -4.90
CA ASN A 205 16.52 -5.70 -4.42
C ASN A 205 17.27 -7.04 -4.50
N VAL A 206 17.44 -7.52 -5.74
CA VAL A 206 18.00 -8.83 -6.05
C VAL A 206 19.46 -8.95 -5.61
N SER A 207 19.77 -9.99 -4.85
CA SER A 207 21.12 -10.34 -4.42
C SER A 207 21.70 -11.55 -5.17
N ALA A 208 23.03 -11.73 -5.12
CA ALA A 208 23.70 -12.74 -5.95
C ALA A 208 23.41 -14.19 -5.53
N ASN A 209 23.17 -14.42 -4.24
CA ASN A 209 22.78 -15.72 -3.68
C ASN A 209 21.32 -16.10 -4.00
N GLU A 210 20.46 -15.14 -4.33
CA GLU A 210 19.07 -15.36 -4.75
C GLU A 210 18.94 -15.72 -6.23
N LEU A 211 20.03 -15.62 -7.01
CA LEU A 211 20.10 -15.97 -8.42
C LEU A 211 20.83 -17.31 -8.58
N PRO A 212 20.15 -18.47 -8.68
CA PRO A 212 20.78 -19.79 -8.57
C PRO A 212 21.87 -20.02 -9.63
N LEU A 213 21.61 -19.64 -10.89
CA LEU A 213 22.60 -19.77 -11.96
C LEU A 213 23.85 -18.91 -11.72
N LEU A 214 23.67 -17.67 -11.25
CA LEU A 214 24.79 -16.79 -10.90
C LEU A 214 25.55 -17.31 -9.68
N ALA A 215 24.85 -17.69 -8.62
CA ALA A 215 25.44 -18.25 -7.40
C ALA A 215 26.26 -19.53 -7.69
N ASN A 216 25.79 -20.37 -8.61
CA ASN A 216 26.54 -21.52 -9.09
C ASN A 216 27.77 -21.10 -9.89
N THR A 217 27.62 -20.15 -10.82
CA THR A 217 28.71 -19.63 -11.66
C THR A 217 29.83 -19.00 -10.82
N ILE A 218 29.49 -18.22 -9.80
CA ILE A 218 30.45 -17.63 -8.85
C ILE A 218 31.25 -18.75 -8.15
N ARG A 219 30.61 -19.86 -7.78
CA ARG A 219 31.28 -20.98 -7.10
C ARG A 219 32.15 -21.81 -8.03
N SER A 220 31.65 -22.16 -9.21
CA SER A 220 32.27 -23.14 -10.11
C SER A 220 33.29 -22.54 -11.08
N THR A 221 33.10 -21.30 -11.53
CA THR A 221 33.96 -20.70 -12.55
C THR A 221 35.19 -20.08 -11.90
N LYS A 222 36.34 -20.75 -12.05
CA LYS A 222 37.64 -20.33 -11.48
C LYS A 222 38.46 -19.45 -12.43
N GLU A 223 38.29 -19.67 -13.72
CA GLU A 223 39.04 -18.96 -14.75
C GLU A 223 38.50 -17.54 -14.95
N ALA A 224 39.40 -16.63 -15.30
CA ALA A 224 39.03 -15.29 -15.71
C ALA A 224 38.39 -15.32 -17.10
N GLY A 225 37.41 -14.47 -17.32
CA GLY A 225 36.67 -14.40 -18.57
C GLY A 225 35.28 -13.82 -18.41
N THR A 226 34.58 -13.71 -19.53
CA THR A 226 33.18 -13.27 -19.60
C THR A 226 32.30 -14.43 -20.03
N TYR A 227 31.23 -14.66 -19.26
CA TYR A 227 30.28 -15.75 -19.43
C TYR A 227 28.87 -15.18 -19.49
N TYR A 228 28.15 -15.49 -20.56
CA TYR A 228 26.75 -15.10 -20.68
C TYR A 228 25.87 -16.07 -19.89
N LEU A 229 25.01 -15.53 -19.02
CA LEU A 229 24.07 -16.28 -18.20
C LEU A 229 22.64 -15.94 -18.64
N SER A 230 21.81 -16.97 -18.77
CA SER A 230 20.38 -16.85 -19.04
C SER A 230 19.63 -17.83 -18.14
N ASP A 231 18.89 -17.30 -17.18
CA ASP A 231 18.06 -18.07 -16.25
C ASP A 231 16.59 -17.71 -16.49
N PRO A 232 15.81 -18.59 -17.15
CA PRO A 232 14.46 -18.27 -17.56
C PRO A 232 13.44 -18.35 -16.43
N LYS A 233 13.73 -18.98 -15.28
CA LYS A 233 12.73 -19.20 -14.22
C LYS A 233 13.37 -19.20 -12.84
N ILE A 234 13.35 -18.03 -12.21
CA ILE A 234 13.85 -17.84 -10.84
C ILE A 234 12.65 -17.56 -9.92
N PRO A 235 12.31 -18.45 -8.98
CA PRO A 235 11.30 -18.15 -7.97
C PRO A 235 11.84 -17.05 -7.04
N TYR A 236 11.04 -16.01 -6.79
CA TYR A 236 11.48 -14.85 -6.03
C TYR A 236 10.40 -14.35 -5.07
N ALA A 237 10.76 -14.19 -3.79
CA ALA A 237 9.84 -13.78 -2.75
C ALA A 237 9.92 -12.26 -2.52
N THR A 238 9.00 -11.51 -3.12
CA THR A 238 9.02 -10.03 -3.07
C THR A 238 8.88 -9.44 -1.66
N ILE A 239 8.35 -10.23 -0.73
CA ILE A 239 8.20 -9.86 0.68
C ILE A 239 9.55 -9.55 1.37
N ASN A 240 10.64 -10.14 0.89
CA ASN A 240 11.98 -9.92 1.43
C ASN A 240 12.48 -8.50 1.14
N ASP A 241 12.01 -7.90 0.04
CA ASP A 241 12.43 -6.58 -0.40
C ASP A 241 11.42 -5.50 0.00
N SER A 242 10.13 -5.81 -0.11
CA SER A 242 9.05 -4.86 0.13
C SER A 242 7.83 -5.53 0.72
N LYS A 243 7.44 -5.11 1.93
CA LYS A 243 6.19 -5.55 2.57
C LYS A 243 4.95 -5.16 1.77
N VAL A 244 5.00 -4.02 1.09
CA VAL A 244 3.93 -3.56 0.21
C VAL A 244 3.79 -4.50 -0.98
N THR A 245 4.90 -4.77 -1.68
CA THR A 245 4.93 -5.65 -2.85
C THR A 245 4.51 -7.08 -2.49
N GLY A 246 5.08 -7.62 -1.41
CA GLY A 246 4.73 -8.94 -0.92
C GLY A 246 3.25 -9.11 -0.58
N ALA A 247 2.55 -8.03 -0.22
CA ALA A 247 1.12 -8.08 0.10
C ALA A 247 0.22 -8.29 -1.12
N TYR A 248 0.66 -7.95 -2.34
CA TYR A 248 -0.16 -8.10 -3.55
C TYR A 248 0.45 -8.97 -4.65
N LEU A 249 1.77 -9.17 -4.68
CA LEU A 249 2.45 -10.10 -5.60
C LEU A 249 2.92 -11.38 -4.91
N GLY A 250 3.23 -11.34 -3.60
CA GLY A 250 3.76 -12.51 -2.89
C GLY A 250 5.04 -13.05 -3.54
N ARG A 251 4.99 -14.29 -4.03
CA ARG A 251 6.09 -14.94 -4.76
C ARG A 251 5.86 -14.83 -6.26
N ILE A 252 6.83 -14.28 -6.97
CA ILE A 252 6.80 -14.14 -8.44
C ILE A 252 7.85 -15.04 -9.10
N THR A 253 7.77 -15.15 -10.42
CA THR A 253 8.83 -15.77 -11.23
C THR A 253 9.58 -14.70 -12.01
N LEU A 254 10.89 -14.63 -11.80
CA LEU A 254 11.79 -13.76 -12.56
C LEU A 254 12.43 -14.51 -13.72
N LYS A 255 12.87 -13.74 -14.71
CA LYS A 255 13.76 -14.14 -15.81
C LYS A 255 14.96 -13.20 -15.79
N MET A 256 16.17 -13.74 -15.89
CA MET A 256 17.41 -12.97 -15.87
C MET A 256 18.30 -13.33 -17.05
N GLU A 257 18.90 -12.31 -17.66
CA GLU A 257 19.90 -12.45 -18.72
C GLU A 257 21.02 -11.42 -18.54
N GLY A 258 22.29 -11.83 -18.62
CA GLY A 258 23.41 -10.92 -18.41
C GLY A 258 24.78 -11.54 -18.55
N ASN A 259 25.81 -10.72 -18.35
CA ASN A 259 27.21 -11.11 -18.45
C ASN A 259 27.84 -11.18 -17.06
N PHE A 260 28.40 -12.33 -16.72
CA PHE A 260 29.30 -12.52 -15.60
C PHE A 260 30.75 -12.39 -16.07
N THR A 261 31.49 -11.42 -15.54
CA THR A 261 32.90 -11.21 -15.84
C THR A 261 33.72 -11.43 -14.58
N ARG A 262 34.72 -12.31 -14.65
CA ARG A 262 35.71 -12.55 -13.58
C ARG A 262 37.09 -12.14 -14.06
N ASP A 263 37.84 -11.43 -13.21
CA ASP A 263 39.24 -11.10 -13.48
C ASP A 263 40.22 -12.15 -12.93
N ASN A 264 41.51 -11.98 -13.25
CA ASN A 264 42.56 -12.90 -12.81
C ASN A 264 42.80 -12.87 -11.30
N GLN A 265 42.34 -11.80 -10.62
CA GLN A 265 42.44 -11.60 -9.18
C GLN A 265 41.24 -12.21 -8.44
N GLY A 266 40.25 -12.73 -9.18
CA GLY A 266 39.04 -13.35 -8.64
C GLY A 266 37.95 -12.35 -8.25
N ALA A 267 38.08 -11.06 -8.57
CA ALA A 267 36.97 -10.12 -8.52
C ALA A 267 36.02 -10.38 -9.68
N TRP A 268 34.75 -10.12 -9.46
CA TRP A 268 33.73 -10.35 -10.47
C TRP A 268 32.67 -9.26 -10.48
N VAL A 269 32.09 -9.07 -11.67
CA VAL A 269 30.96 -8.19 -11.94
C VAL A 269 29.92 -8.97 -12.72
N PHE A 270 28.66 -8.78 -12.35
CA PHE A 270 27.52 -9.31 -13.07
C PHE A 270 26.61 -8.17 -13.52
N ASP A 271 26.61 -7.88 -14.82
CA ASP A 271 25.74 -6.88 -15.45
C ASP A 271 24.58 -7.59 -16.15
N SER A 272 23.34 -7.35 -15.71
CA SER A 272 22.18 -8.07 -16.24
C SER A 272 20.90 -7.26 -16.24
N PHE A 273 19.89 -7.84 -16.90
CA PHE A 273 18.53 -7.37 -16.91
C PHE A 273 17.62 -8.44 -16.32
N VAL A 274 16.74 -8.01 -15.42
CA VAL A 274 15.71 -8.85 -14.82
C VAL A 274 14.35 -8.43 -15.38
N LYS A 275 13.56 -9.43 -15.76
CA LYS A 275 12.14 -9.34 -16.12
C LYS A 275 11.34 -10.24 -15.20
N ALA A 276 10.04 -10.06 -15.15
CA ALA A 276 9.15 -10.92 -14.39
C ALA A 276 8.06 -11.47 -15.31
N TYR A 277 7.58 -12.67 -15.00
CA TYR A 277 6.37 -13.20 -15.61
C TYR A 277 5.15 -12.55 -14.97
N ALA A 278 4.00 -12.63 -15.64
CA ALA A 278 2.73 -12.27 -15.04
C ALA A 278 2.47 -13.11 -13.78
N ASP A 279 1.86 -12.49 -12.78
CA ASP A 279 1.46 -13.12 -11.53
C ASP A 279 -0.06 -13.25 -11.46
N THR A 280 -0.57 -14.31 -10.84
CA THR A 280 -2.01 -14.48 -10.64
C THR A 280 -2.41 -13.90 -9.28
N TYR A 281 -3.33 -12.93 -9.29
CA TYR A 281 -3.98 -12.46 -8.10
C TYR A 281 -5.17 -13.36 -7.74
N ASP A 282 -4.93 -14.28 -6.79
CA ASP A 282 -5.89 -15.28 -6.33
C ASP A 282 -6.39 -15.06 -4.88
N PHE A 283 -5.86 -14.05 -4.19
CA PHE A 283 -6.17 -13.75 -2.79
C PHE A 283 -5.92 -14.95 -1.81
N ASP A 284 -5.06 -15.90 -2.19
CA ASP A 284 -4.74 -17.05 -1.33
C ASP A 284 -3.69 -16.67 -0.27
N ALA A 285 -3.94 -17.08 0.98
CA ALA A 285 -3.00 -16.94 2.09
C ALA A 285 -1.74 -17.82 1.92
N SER A 286 -1.84 -18.93 1.17
CA SER A 286 -0.69 -19.81 0.92
C SER A 286 0.43 -19.14 0.11
N ASN A 287 0.05 -18.17 -0.74
CA ASN A 287 0.96 -17.45 -1.64
C ASN A 287 1.42 -16.08 -1.09
N ARG A 288 0.81 -15.57 -0.02
CA ARG A 288 1.00 -14.21 0.50
C ARG A 288 1.09 -14.21 2.02
N SER A 289 2.31 -14.14 2.56
CA SER A 289 2.58 -14.16 4.02
C SER A 289 1.63 -13.25 4.81
N THR A 290 1.10 -13.73 5.96
CA THR A 290 0.54 -13.10 7.19
C THR A 290 -0.23 -11.77 7.13
N ALA A 291 0.15 -10.87 6.23
CA ALA A 291 -0.51 -9.63 5.95
C ALA A 291 -1.98 -9.89 5.54
N LEU A 292 -2.26 -10.76 4.58
CA LEU A 292 -3.64 -11.01 4.21
C LEU A 292 -4.42 -11.85 5.23
N GLU A 293 -3.79 -12.52 6.19
CA GLU A 293 -4.42 -13.53 7.06
C GLU A 293 -5.70 -13.04 7.80
N THR A 294 -5.75 -11.78 8.23
CA THR A 294 -6.98 -11.18 8.81
C THR A 294 -8.06 -10.88 7.75
N LEU A 295 -7.66 -10.42 6.56
CA LEU A 295 -8.57 -10.23 5.43
C LEU A 295 -8.85 -11.53 4.66
N THR A 296 -8.12 -12.62 4.88
CA THR A 296 -8.40 -13.96 4.31
C THR A 296 -9.56 -14.59 5.07
N THR A 297 -9.69 -14.35 6.37
CA THR A 297 -10.93 -14.61 7.11
C THR A 297 -12.09 -13.81 6.51
N ALA A 298 -11.85 -12.56 6.10
CA ALA A 298 -12.81 -11.75 5.35
C ALA A 298 -13.02 -12.22 3.89
N GLY A 299 -12.01 -12.80 3.24
CA GLY A 299 -12.08 -13.35 1.88
C GLY A 299 -12.91 -14.62 1.79
N ARG A 300 -13.09 -15.33 2.92
CA ARG A 300 -14.13 -16.37 3.05
C ARG A 300 -15.54 -15.79 3.04
N VAL A 301 -15.69 -14.48 3.26
CA VAL A 301 -16.95 -13.72 3.27
C VAL A 301 -17.13 -12.89 1.99
N PHE A 302 -16.04 -12.57 1.28
CA PHE A 302 -16.07 -11.76 0.07
C PHE A 302 -15.84 -12.58 -1.20
N SER A 303 -16.86 -12.64 -2.03
CA SER A 303 -16.76 -13.17 -3.39
C SER A 303 -16.07 -12.15 -4.29
N GLY A 304 -14.95 -12.53 -4.90
CA GLY A 304 -14.29 -11.76 -5.96
C GLY A 304 -13.79 -12.64 -7.10
N THR A 305 -13.21 -12.01 -8.11
CA THR A 305 -12.74 -12.68 -9.33
C THR A 305 -11.22 -12.61 -9.41
N HIS A 306 -10.55 -13.77 -9.52
CA HIS A 306 -9.11 -13.82 -9.75
C HIS A 306 -8.75 -13.10 -11.06
N TYR A 307 -7.57 -12.50 -11.10
CA TYR A 307 -7.08 -11.80 -12.29
C TYR A 307 -5.56 -11.87 -12.39
N GLU A 308 -4.99 -11.50 -13.54
CA GLU A 308 -3.53 -11.47 -13.73
C GLU A 308 -2.96 -10.06 -13.56
N ILE A 309 -1.77 -9.99 -12.98
CA ILE A 309 -0.95 -8.78 -12.88
C ILE A 309 0.26 -8.93 -13.80
N ASP A 310 0.27 -8.15 -14.87
CA ASP A 310 1.40 -8.06 -15.80
C ASP A 310 2.52 -7.21 -15.19
N ILE A 311 3.62 -7.86 -14.82
CA ILE A 311 4.83 -7.18 -14.33
C ILE A 311 5.70 -6.81 -15.54
N PHE A 312 5.57 -5.57 -16.01
CA PHE A 312 6.18 -5.12 -17.25
C PHE A 312 7.47 -4.33 -17.05
N GLY A 313 8.24 -4.19 -18.13
CA GLY A 313 9.52 -3.50 -18.15
C GLY A 313 10.69 -4.43 -17.85
N GLU A 314 11.84 -3.83 -17.62
CA GLU A 314 13.07 -4.53 -17.24
C GLU A 314 13.82 -3.71 -16.19
N GLN A 315 14.40 -4.40 -15.22
CA GLN A 315 15.27 -3.81 -14.21
C GLN A 315 16.72 -4.16 -14.54
N LYS A 316 17.56 -3.15 -14.73
CA LYS A 316 19.01 -3.34 -14.84
C LYS A 316 19.58 -3.56 -13.46
N ILE A 317 20.35 -4.63 -13.28
CA ILE A 317 21.09 -4.88 -12.04
C ILE A 317 22.58 -5.03 -12.35
N ARG A 318 23.41 -4.50 -11.43
CA ARG A 318 24.86 -4.68 -11.45
C ARG A 318 25.30 -5.16 -10.08
N LEU A 319 25.70 -6.43 -10.01
CA LEU A 319 26.22 -7.06 -8.80
C LEU A 319 27.74 -7.19 -8.92
N ASN A 320 28.43 -7.14 -7.79
CA ASN A 320 29.88 -7.30 -7.75
C ASN A 320 30.31 -8.05 -6.50
N GLY A 321 31.49 -8.64 -6.54
CA GLY A 321 32.08 -9.31 -5.40
C GLY A 321 33.47 -9.85 -5.68
N VAL A 322 34.00 -10.60 -4.73
CA VAL A 322 35.33 -11.21 -4.81
C VAL A 322 35.29 -12.68 -4.39
N GLY A 323 36.18 -13.48 -4.96
CA GLY A 323 36.29 -14.90 -4.62
C GLY A 323 35.12 -15.74 -5.16
N TYR A 324 34.71 -16.73 -4.37
CA TYR A 324 33.83 -17.82 -4.83
C TYR A 324 32.54 -17.97 -4.03
N ASN A 325 32.29 -17.08 -3.07
CA ASN A 325 31.07 -17.09 -2.29
C ASN A 325 30.13 -16.00 -2.83
N PRO A 326 28.89 -16.36 -3.22
CA PRO A 326 27.90 -15.35 -3.56
C PRO A 326 27.52 -14.60 -2.27
N SER A 327 27.76 -13.30 -2.25
CA SER A 327 27.32 -12.43 -1.17
C SER A 327 25.80 -12.22 -1.23
N PRO A 328 25.13 -12.04 -0.07
CA PRO A 328 23.85 -11.34 -0.03
C PRO A 328 24.01 -9.87 -0.47
#